data_AF-Q4T1F3-F1
#
_entry.id   AF-Q4T1F3-F1
#
_cell.length_a   1.000
_cell.length_b   1.000
_cell.length_c   1.000
_cell.angle_alpha   90.00
_cell.angle_beta   90.00
_cell.angle_gamma   90.00
#
_symmetry.space_group_name_H-M   'P 1'
#
loop_
_entity.id
_entity.type
_entity.pdbx_description
1 polymer ?
#
loop_
_entity_poly.entity_id
_entity_poly.type
_entity_poly.pdbx_seq_one_letter_code
_entity_poly.pdbx_strand_id
1 'polypeptide(L)'
;MTHLQAGLSPETLEKAKVELKENPDTLHQDIQEVRDMIITRPDIGFLRTDDAFILRFLRARKFNHFEAFRLLAQYFEYRQQNLDMFKNLKATDPGIKQALKDGFPGVLSNLDRYGRKILVLFAANWDQSRYTFVDIVRAILLSLESMIEDPELQVNGFILIIDWSNFTFKQASKLTPSMLRLAIEGLQHSGHMTRDPYLDLRWRPQRCSRTQRLVGGLTDSSAGARQMGSPLLRFSPFVCFLTFLFFSFALKRSERLPDSFPARFGGIHFVNQPWYIHALYTVIRPFLKDKTRKRV
;
A
#
# COMPACT_ATOMS: atom_id res chain seq x y z
N MET A 1 -26.03 21.67 6.58
CA MET A 1 -24.83 20.98 6.04
C MET A 1 -23.84 22.04 5.62
N THR A 2 -22.61 21.97 6.11
CA THR A 2 -21.53 22.86 5.64
C THR A 2 -21.10 22.44 4.23
N HIS A 3 -20.56 23.36 3.44
CA HIS A 3 -20.05 23.05 2.10
C HIS A 3 -18.93 21.98 2.14
N LEU A 4 -18.24 21.84 3.27
CA LEU A 4 -17.19 20.85 3.55
C LEU A 4 -17.70 19.41 3.72
N GLN A 5 -19.02 19.25 3.90
CA GLN A 5 -19.70 17.95 3.94
C GLN A 5 -20.51 17.69 2.66
N ALA A 6 -20.48 18.62 1.70
CA ALA A 6 -21.12 18.39 0.41
C ALA A 6 -20.50 17.16 -0.27
N GLY A 7 -21.36 16.22 -0.69
CA GLY A 7 -20.95 14.97 -1.32
C GLY A 7 -20.98 13.73 -0.42
N LEU A 8 -21.19 13.88 0.90
CA LEU A 8 -21.41 12.73 1.78
C LEU A 8 -22.88 12.28 1.76
N SER A 9 -23.10 10.98 1.59
CA SER A 9 -24.39 10.33 1.77
C SER A 9 -24.83 10.33 3.25
N PRO A 10 -26.13 10.16 3.54
CA PRO A 10 -26.62 10.10 4.93
C PRO A 10 -25.96 9.00 5.76
N GLU A 11 -25.70 7.84 5.15
CA GLU A 11 -25.00 6.72 5.81
C GLU A 11 -23.55 7.11 6.17
N THR A 12 -22.84 7.74 5.24
CA THR A 12 -21.47 8.16 5.46
C THR A 12 -21.36 9.33 6.45
N LEU A 13 -22.34 10.23 6.50
CA LEU A 13 -22.41 11.28 7.53
C LEU A 13 -22.53 10.68 8.93
N GLU A 14 -23.43 9.70 9.11
CA GLU A 14 -23.58 9.03 10.41
C GLU A 14 -22.30 8.27 10.77
N LYS A 15 -21.68 7.59 9.80
CA LYS A 15 -20.39 6.93 10.01
C LYS A 15 -19.28 7.91 10.40
N ALA A 16 -19.19 9.07 9.74
CA ALA A 16 -18.21 10.11 10.09
C ALA A 16 -18.42 10.61 11.52
N LYS A 17 -19.67 10.85 11.91
CA LYS A 17 -20.02 11.26 13.28
C LYS A 17 -19.64 10.20 14.31
N VAL A 18 -20.02 8.94 14.08
CA VAL A 18 -19.85 7.85 15.06
C VAL A 18 -18.40 7.36 15.11
N GLU A 19 -17.77 7.09 13.97
CA GLU A 19 -16.44 6.47 13.91
C GLU A 19 -15.30 7.50 13.96
N LEU A 20 -15.51 8.69 13.40
CA LEU A 20 -14.48 9.74 13.29
C LEU A 20 -14.67 10.87 14.28
N LYS A 21 -15.83 10.94 14.96
CA LYS A 21 -16.19 12.07 15.83
C LYS A 21 -16.31 13.39 15.07
N GLU A 22 -16.63 13.33 13.78
CA GLU A 22 -16.87 14.54 12.97
C GLU A 22 -18.13 15.25 13.47
N ASN A 23 -17.97 16.48 13.95
CA ASN A 23 -19.09 17.33 14.36
C ASN A 23 -19.25 18.50 13.38
N PRO A 24 -20.37 18.59 12.65
CA PRO A 24 -20.63 19.68 11.70
C PRO A 24 -20.56 21.08 12.33
N ASP A 25 -20.91 21.20 13.61
CA ASP A 25 -21.02 22.49 14.30
C ASP A 25 -19.66 23.04 14.72
N THR A 26 -18.67 22.17 14.96
CA THR A 26 -17.31 22.56 15.37
C THR A 26 -16.30 22.48 14.23
N LEU A 27 -16.70 22.03 13.04
CA LEU A 27 -15.79 21.72 11.93
C LEU A 27 -14.80 22.84 11.59
N HIS A 28 -15.26 24.10 11.58
CA HIS A 28 -14.40 25.25 11.32
C HIS A 28 -13.38 25.50 12.45
N GLN A 29 -13.79 25.26 13.70
CA GLN A 29 -12.90 25.36 14.87
C GLN A 29 -11.85 24.25 14.83
N ASP A 30 -12.26 23.01 14.55
CA ASP A 30 -11.37 21.86 14.44
C ASP A 30 -10.28 22.08 13.37
N ILE A 31 -10.65 22.65 12.23
CA ILE A 31 -9.71 23.01 11.15
C ILE A 31 -8.77 24.13 11.60
N GLN A 32 -9.30 25.14 12.29
CA GLN A 32 -8.50 26.27 12.77
C GLN A 32 -7.46 25.84 13.81
N GLU A 33 -7.80 24.93 14.72
CA GLU A 33 -6.83 24.41 15.71
C GLU A 33 -5.63 23.73 15.04
N VAL A 34 -5.87 22.93 13.98
CA VAL A 34 -4.77 22.34 13.19
C VAL A 34 -3.96 23.41 12.48
N ARG A 35 -4.62 24.45 11.95
CA ARG A 35 -3.94 25.59 11.30
C ARG A 35 -3.06 26.38 12.27
N ASP A 36 -3.49 26.56 13.50
CA ASP A 36 -2.70 27.26 14.52
C ASP A 36 -1.43 26.47 14.88
N MET A 37 -1.52 25.12 14.91
CA MET A 37 -0.35 24.26 15.11
C MET A 37 0.66 24.34 13.96
N ILE A 38 0.24 24.58 12.72
CA ILE A 38 1.14 24.75 11.57
C ILE A 38 2.15 25.88 11.79
N ILE A 39 1.73 26.97 12.44
CA ILE A 39 2.59 28.13 12.73
C ILE A 39 3.78 27.75 13.63
N THR A 40 3.65 26.68 14.43
CA THR A 40 4.71 26.21 15.34
C THR A 40 5.85 25.46 14.66
N ARG A 41 5.72 25.12 13.37
CA ARG A 41 6.73 24.38 12.58
C ARG A 41 7.14 25.14 11.31
N PRO A 42 7.78 26.33 11.45
CA PRO A 42 8.21 27.13 10.30
C PRO A 42 9.29 26.47 9.45
N ASP A 43 9.92 25.40 9.95
CA ASP A 43 10.91 24.60 9.24
C ASP A 43 10.31 23.71 8.13
N ILE A 44 8.99 23.48 8.16
CA ILE A 44 8.28 22.73 7.12
C ILE A 44 7.61 23.70 6.15
N GLY A 45 7.93 23.58 4.85
CA GLY A 45 7.18 24.23 3.77
C GLY A 45 5.80 23.62 3.53
N PHE A 46 4.78 24.03 4.29
CA PHE A 46 3.38 23.65 4.08
C PHE A 46 2.81 24.33 2.82
N LEU A 47 2.76 23.59 1.71
CA LEU A 47 2.34 24.15 0.40
C LEU A 47 0.82 24.29 0.23
N ARG A 48 0.02 23.67 1.10
CA ARG A 48 -1.45 23.64 1.00
C ARG A 48 -2.08 23.48 2.37
N THR A 49 -3.02 24.37 2.72
CA THR A 49 -3.65 24.45 4.07
C THR A 49 -5.12 24.92 4.02
N ASP A 50 -5.79 24.78 2.87
CA ASP A 50 -7.23 25.03 2.75
C ASP A 50 -8.06 24.03 3.57
N ASP A 51 -9.28 24.43 3.93
CA ASP A 51 -10.18 23.66 4.80
C ASP A 51 -10.40 22.23 4.30
N ALA A 52 -10.69 22.06 3.01
CA ALA A 52 -10.91 20.75 2.39
C ALA A 52 -9.65 19.86 2.45
N PHE A 53 -8.46 20.45 2.41
CA PHE A 53 -7.20 19.73 2.52
C PHE A 53 -6.91 19.29 3.96
N ILE A 54 -7.03 20.21 4.94
CA ILE A 54 -6.83 19.91 6.37
C ILE A 54 -7.83 18.86 6.85
N LEU A 55 -9.08 18.94 6.38
CA LEU A 55 -10.15 18.01 6.74
C LEU A 55 -9.80 16.53 6.44
N ARG A 56 -8.99 16.27 5.39
CA ARG A 56 -8.51 14.91 5.08
C ARG A 56 -7.71 14.32 6.26
N PHE A 57 -6.87 15.13 6.89
CA PHE A 57 -6.02 14.73 8.01
C PHE A 57 -6.83 14.56 9.30
N LEU A 58 -7.79 15.46 9.56
CA LEU A 58 -8.73 15.33 10.67
C LEU A 58 -9.53 14.03 10.56
N ARG A 59 -10.13 13.74 9.39
CA ARG A 59 -10.85 12.49 9.13
C ARG A 59 -9.93 11.27 9.28
N ALA A 60 -8.71 11.32 8.75
CA ALA A 60 -7.73 10.24 8.87
C ALA A 60 -7.31 9.95 10.32
N ARG A 61 -7.42 10.94 11.22
CA ARG A 61 -7.04 10.84 12.63
C ARG A 61 -8.20 11.02 13.60
N LYS A 62 -9.43 10.77 13.13
CA LYS A 62 -10.66 10.75 13.96
C LYS A 62 -10.81 12.02 14.81
N PHE A 63 -10.54 13.17 14.19
CA PHE A 63 -10.62 14.49 14.80
C PHE A 63 -9.75 14.64 16.06
N ASN A 64 -8.65 13.87 16.17
CA ASN A 64 -7.58 14.19 17.09
C ASN A 64 -6.67 15.23 16.43
N HIS A 65 -6.76 16.48 16.88
CA HIS A 65 -6.08 17.62 16.26
C HIS A 65 -4.56 17.47 16.26
N PHE A 66 -3.97 17.03 17.38
CA PHE A 66 -2.52 16.83 17.48
C PHE A 66 -2.02 15.74 16.53
N GLU A 67 -2.72 14.60 16.47
CA GLU A 67 -2.38 13.51 15.55
C GLU A 67 -2.61 13.89 14.09
N ALA A 68 -3.65 14.68 13.78
CA ALA A 68 -3.92 15.22 12.45
C ALA A 68 -2.80 16.17 12.01
N PHE A 69 -2.38 17.09 12.90
CA PHE A 69 -1.24 17.97 12.67
C PHE A 69 0.06 17.18 12.47
N ARG A 70 0.32 16.19 13.32
CA ARG A 70 1.49 15.30 13.20
C ARG A 70 1.53 14.61 11.84
N LEU A 71 0.40 14.09 11.36
CA LEU A 71 0.28 13.48 10.04
C LEU A 71 0.49 14.50 8.91
N LEU A 72 -0.06 15.71 9.05
CA LEU A 72 0.10 16.80 8.07
C LEU A 72 1.56 17.24 7.94
N ALA A 73 2.26 17.42 9.06
CA ALA A 73 3.68 17.74 9.11
C ALA A 73 4.51 16.64 8.42
N GLN A 74 4.27 15.38 8.79
CA GLN A 74 4.96 14.23 8.21
C GLN A 74 4.72 14.09 6.71
N TYR A 75 3.51 14.38 6.24
CA TYR A 75 3.19 14.39 4.81
C TYR A 75 4.06 15.40 4.03
N PHE A 76 4.20 16.63 4.52
CA PHE A 76 5.02 17.63 3.83
C PHE A 76 6.53 17.38 3.98
N GLU A 77 6.99 16.96 5.16
CA GLU A 77 8.38 16.52 5.37
C GLU A 77 8.75 15.38 4.43
N TYR A 78 7.89 14.35 4.32
CA TYR A 78 8.12 13.22 3.43
C TYR A 78 8.26 13.67 1.98
N ARG A 79 7.42 14.62 1.53
CA ARG A 79 7.52 15.19 0.18
C ARG A 79 8.80 15.97 -0.05
N GLN A 80 9.24 16.75 0.94
CA GLN A 80 10.46 17.55 0.86
C GLN A 80 11.73 16.68 0.90
N GLN A 81 11.70 15.58 1.65
CA GLN A 81 12.82 14.65 1.75
C GLN A 81 12.93 13.71 0.54
N ASN A 82 11.82 13.46 -0.17
CA ASN A 82 11.75 12.53 -1.30
C ASN A 82 11.31 13.25 -2.60
N LEU A 83 11.97 14.37 -2.94
CA LEU A 83 11.59 15.19 -4.10
C LEU A 83 11.57 14.41 -5.42
N ASP A 84 12.44 13.42 -5.57
CA ASP A 84 12.51 12.52 -6.73
C ASP A 84 11.20 11.74 -6.93
N MET A 85 10.46 11.44 -5.86
CA MET A 85 9.14 10.80 -5.92
C MET A 85 8.03 11.74 -6.35
N PHE A 86 8.08 12.99 -5.90
CA PHE A 86 6.97 13.93 -6.05
C PHE A 86 7.15 14.95 -7.18
N LYS A 87 8.38 15.10 -7.70
CA LYS A 87 8.67 15.97 -8.83
C LYS A 87 7.93 15.48 -10.08
N ASN A 88 7.14 16.36 -10.68
CA ASN A 88 6.33 16.08 -11.87
C ASN A 88 5.37 14.89 -11.68
N LEU A 89 4.74 14.77 -10.50
CA LEU A 89 3.72 13.75 -10.25
C LEU A 89 2.45 14.03 -11.08
N LYS A 90 2.45 13.60 -12.35
CA LYS A 90 1.36 13.80 -13.31
C LYS A 90 1.14 12.52 -14.12
N ALA A 91 -0.11 12.26 -14.50
CA ALA A 91 -0.47 11.11 -15.34
C ALA A 91 0.14 11.16 -16.75
N THR A 92 0.69 12.31 -17.16
CA THR A 92 1.40 12.47 -18.45
C THR A 92 2.86 12.04 -18.40
N ASP A 93 3.43 11.85 -17.21
CA ASP A 93 4.78 11.29 -17.06
C ASP A 93 4.83 9.89 -17.70
N PRO A 94 5.83 9.57 -18.56
CA PRO A 94 5.84 8.32 -19.30
C PRO A 94 5.83 7.07 -18.41
N GLY A 95 6.59 7.07 -17.32
CA GLY A 95 6.68 5.93 -16.40
C GLY A 95 5.37 5.72 -15.65
N ILE A 96 4.81 6.79 -15.09
CA ILE A 96 3.51 6.77 -14.41
C ILE A 96 2.41 6.34 -15.38
N LYS A 97 2.35 6.96 -16.56
CA LYS A 97 1.34 6.67 -17.59
C LYS A 97 1.37 5.20 -17.98
N GLN A 98 2.57 4.64 -18.13
CA GLN A 98 2.73 3.26 -18.51
C GLN A 98 2.32 2.31 -17.37
N ALA A 99 2.75 2.59 -16.14
CA ALA A 99 2.35 1.84 -14.96
C ALA A 99 0.82 1.82 -14.79
N LEU A 100 0.15 2.98 -14.93
CA LEU A 100 -1.31 3.08 -14.86
C LEU A 100 -2.01 2.24 -15.96
N LYS A 101 -1.51 2.30 -17.20
CA LYS A 101 -2.05 1.49 -18.31
C LYS A 101 -1.91 -0.01 -18.08
N ASP A 102 -0.85 -0.44 -17.40
CA ASP A 102 -0.59 -1.85 -17.09
C ASP A 102 -1.27 -2.29 -15.77
N GLY A 103 -2.07 -1.42 -15.16
CA GLY A 103 -2.88 -1.73 -13.98
C GLY A 103 -2.14 -1.58 -12.64
N PHE A 104 -1.23 -0.61 -12.54
CA PHE A 104 -0.56 -0.25 -11.29
C PHE A 104 -0.93 1.17 -10.82
N PRO A 105 -1.89 1.33 -9.89
CA PRO A 105 -2.81 0.29 -9.41
C PRO A 105 -3.99 0.08 -10.36
N GLY A 106 -4.56 -1.13 -10.33
CA GLY A 106 -5.91 -1.37 -10.81
C GLY A 106 -6.92 -0.87 -9.77
N VAL A 107 -8.03 -0.30 -10.23
CA VAL A 107 -9.09 0.21 -9.35
C VAL A 107 -10.40 -0.44 -9.75
N LEU A 108 -11.04 -1.13 -8.82
CA LEU A 108 -12.35 -1.71 -9.10
C LEU A 108 -13.44 -0.64 -9.12
N SER A 109 -14.40 -0.79 -10.02
CA SER A 109 -15.58 0.08 -10.10
C SER A 109 -16.41 -0.02 -8.82
N ASN A 110 -16.64 -1.26 -8.37
CA ASN A 110 -17.41 -1.56 -7.17
C ASN A 110 -16.63 -1.23 -5.89
N LEU A 111 -17.40 -0.84 -4.87
CA LEU A 111 -16.94 -0.72 -3.49
C LEU A 111 -17.10 -2.07 -2.78
N ASP A 112 -16.40 -2.23 -1.65
CA ASP A 112 -16.69 -3.35 -0.76
C ASP A 112 -17.95 -3.10 0.09
N ARG A 113 -18.32 -4.07 0.93
CA ARG A 113 -19.52 -3.99 1.79
C ARG A 113 -19.48 -2.88 2.86
N TYR A 114 -18.35 -2.20 3.05
CA TYR A 114 -18.17 -1.10 4.00
C TYR A 114 -17.99 0.24 3.27
N GLY A 115 -18.27 0.29 1.96
CA GLY A 115 -18.12 1.49 1.12
C GLY A 115 -16.67 1.78 0.72
N ARG A 116 -15.72 0.86 0.94
CA ARG A 116 -14.29 1.09 0.70
C ARG A 116 -13.95 0.91 -0.77
N LYS A 117 -13.07 1.76 -1.32
CA LYS A 117 -12.56 1.61 -2.68
C LYS A 117 -11.49 0.52 -2.73
N ILE A 118 -11.60 -0.39 -3.70
CA ILE A 118 -10.71 -1.54 -3.80
C ILE A 118 -9.64 -1.28 -4.87
N LEU A 119 -8.38 -1.22 -4.42
CA LEU A 119 -7.20 -1.21 -5.28
C LEU A 119 -6.64 -2.63 -5.41
N VAL A 120 -6.19 -2.99 -6.61
CA VAL A 120 -5.60 -4.30 -6.90
C VAL A 120 -4.25 -4.11 -7.58
N LEU A 121 -3.24 -4.81 -7.09
CA LEU A 121 -1.91 -4.89 -7.69
C LEU A 121 -1.66 -6.33 -8.15
N PHE A 122 -1.52 -6.53 -9.46
CA PHE A 122 -1.12 -7.81 -10.03
C PHE A 122 0.40 -7.84 -10.18
N ALA A 123 1.12 -8.49 -9.27
CA ALA A 123 2.59 -8.45 -9.24
C ALA A 123 3.22 -8.99 -10.54
N ALA A 124 2.56 -9.93 -11.22
CA ALA A 124 3.00 -10.46 -12.52
C ALA A 124 3.04 -9.41 -13.64
N ASN A 125 2.21 -8.36 -13.57
CA ASN A 125 2.16 -7.33 -14.61
C ASN A 125 3.42 -6.44 -14.59
N TRP A 126 4.27 -6.54 -13.56
CA TRP A 126 5.44 -5.69 -13.46
C TRP A 126 6.50 -6.07 -14.48
N ASP A 127 6.62 -5.26 -15.52
CA ASP A 127 7.67 -5.33 -16.53
C ASP A 127 8.68 -4.18 -16.36
N GLN A 128 9.84 -4.52 -15.80
CA GLN A 128 10.94 -3.59 -15.55
C GLN A 128 11.56 -3.00 -16.81
N SER A 129 11.33 -3.58 -17.98
CA SER A 129 11.81 -3.01 -19.24
C SER A 129 11.01 -1.80 -19.68
N ARG A 130 9.79 -1.62 -19.13
CA ARG A 130 8.85 -0.57 -19.52
C ARG A 130 8.81 0.59 -18.54
N TYR A 131 8.94 0.31 -17.24
CA TYR A 131 8.97 1.31 -16.17
C TYR A 131 9.57 0.73 -14.88
N THR A 132 10.00 1.62 -14.00
CA THR A 132 10.65 1.25 -12.73
C THR A 132 9.62 0.96 -11.65
N PHE A 133 10.07 0.36 -10.54
CA PHE A 133 9.24 0.25 -9.34
C PHE A 133 8.88 1.61 -8.74
N VAL A 134 9.79 2.59 -8.87
CA VAL A 134 9.52 3.97 -8.45
C VAL A 134 8.32 4.53 -9.21
N ASP A 135 8.21 4.27 -10.51
CA ASP A 135 7.06 4.67 -11.33
C ASP A 135 5.76 4.02 -10.85
N ILE A 136 5.80 2.75 -10.43
CA ILE A 136 4.64 2.06 -9.81
C ILE A 136 4.21 2.78 -8.54
N VAL A 137 5.14 3.06 -7.62
CA VAL A 137 4.81 3.74 -6.36
C VAL A 137 4.28 5.14 -6.63
N ARG A 138 4.87 5.88 -7.58
CA ARG A 138 4.39 7.20 -8.01
C ARG A 138 2.98 7.13 -8.62
N ALA A 139 2.68 6.11 -9.42
CA ALA A 139 1.35 5.89 -9.97
C ALA A 139 0.30 5.58 -8.88
N ILE A 140 0.67 4.79 -7.87
CA ILE A 140 -0.18 4.52 -6.69
C ILE A 140 -0.44 5.80 -5.90
N LEU A 141 0.62 6.57 -5.60
CA LEU A 141 0.48 7.84 -4.87
C LEU A 141 -0.39 8.83 -5.64
N LEU A 142 -0.18 9.00 -6.95
CA LEU A 142 -1.03 9.85 -7.79
C LEU A 142 -2.50 9.41 -7.78
N SER A 143 -2.73 8.09 -7.84
CA SER A 143 -4.09 7.53 -7.82
C SER A 143 -4.77 7.79 -6.47
N LEU A 144 -4.04 7.60 -5.35
CA LEU A 144 -4.55 7.88 -4.01
C LEU A 144 -4.81 9.37 -3.79
N GLU A 145 -3.93 10.27 -4.27
CA GLU A 145 -4.11 11.72 -4.20
C GLU A 145 -5.38 12.18 -4.92
N SER A 146 -5.66 11.59 -6.09
CA SER A 146 -6.89 11.88 -6.83
C SER A 146 -8.12 11.29 -6.14
N MET A 147 -8.04 10.06 -5.62
CA MET A 147 -9.19 9.40 -4.98
C MET A 147 -9.57 10.04 -3.65
N ILE A 148 -8.61 10.55 -2.86
CA ILE A 148 -8.90 11.20 -1.57
C ILE A 148 -9.52 12.59 -1.70
N GLU A 149 -9.68 13.12 -2.93
CA GLU A 149 -10.49 14.32 -3.15
C GLU A 149 -11.98 14.04 -2.89
N ASP A 150 -12.42 12.78 -3.03
CA ASP A 150 -13.78 12.35 -2.74
C ASP A 150 -14.02 12.23 -1.22
N PRO A 151 -14.95 13.02 -0.62
CA PRO A 151 -15.30 12.94 0.79
C PRO A 151 -15.76 11.53 1.22
N GLU A 152 -16.45 10.80 0.35
CA GLU A 152 -16.90 9.43 0.65
C GLU A 152 -15.70 8.51 0.92
N LEU A 153 -14.63 8.65 0.15
CA LEU A 153 -13.43 7.83 0.30
C LEU A 153 -12.56 8.26 1.49
N GLN A 154 -12.64 9.51 1.92
CA GLN A 154 -12.00 9.96 3.17
C GLN A 154 -12.63 9.28 4.40
N VAL A 155 -13.95 9.07 4.39
CA VAL A 155 -14.71 8.46 5.49
C VAL A 155 -14.81 6.94 5.39
N ASN A 156 -14.85 6.37 4.18
CA ASN A 156 -14.93 4.93 4.03
C ASN A 156 -13.55 4.29 3.95
N GLY A 157 -12.63 4.91 3.22
CA GLY A 157 -11.26 4.42 3.04
C GLY A 157 -11.12 3.43 1.90
N PHE A 158 -10.03 2.65 1.97
CA PHE A 158 -9.53 1.83 0.88
C PHE A 158 -9.23 0.41 1.34
N ILE A 159 -9.24 -0.52 0.38
CA ILE A 159 -8.71 -1.87 0.51
C ILE A 159 -7.65 -2.09 -0.56
N LEU A 160 -6.52 -2.67 -0.17
CA LEU A 160 -5.47 -3.05 -1.11
C LEU A 160 -5.42 -4.58 -1.24
N ILE A 161 -5.50 -5.08 -2.46
CA ILE A 161 -5.30 -6.49 -2.80
C ILE A 161 -4.02 -6.61 -3.61
N ILE A 162 -3.13 -7.51 -3.21
CA ILE A 162 -1.88 -7.79 -3.91
C ILE A 162 -1.92 -9.25 -4.35
N ASP A 163 -2.05 -9.47 -5.65
CA ASP A 163 -2.03 -10.80 -6.27
C ASP A 163 -0.64 -11.15 -6.74
N TRP A 164 -0.09 -12.23 -6.19
CA TRP A 164 1.24 -12.74 -6.49
C TRP A 164 1.26 -13.88 -7.51
N SER A 165 0.11 -14.21 -8.09
CA SER A 165 0.03 -15.21 -9.16
C SER A 165 1.05 -14.91 -10.24
N ASN A 166 1.84 -15.91 -10.62
CA ASN A 166 2.87 -15.80 -11.65
C ASN A 166 4.00 -14.79 -11.34
N PHE A 167 4.16 -14.36 -10.08
CA PHE A 167 5.31 -13.55 -9.69
C PHE A 167 6.61 -14.37 -9.74
N THR A 168 7.51 -13.96 -10.63
CA THR A 168 8.71 -14.73 -10.95
C THR A 168 9.86 -14.42 -10.01
N PHE A 169 10.79 -15.38 -9.86
CA PHE A 169 12.04 -15.14 -9.14
C PHE A 169 12.87 -14.00 -9.75
N LYS A 170 12.83 -13.84 -11.09
CA LYS A 170 13.50 -12.74 -11.80
C LYS A 170 12.96 -11.37 -11.37
N GLN A 171 11.64 -11.25 -11.18
CA GLN A 171 11.04 -10.02 -10.63
C GLN A 171 11.47 -9.83 -9.17
N ALA A 172 11.39 -10.89 -8.36
CA ALA A 172 11.78 -10.86 -6.95
C ALA A 172 13.24 -10.41 -6.74
N SER A 173 14.18 -10.92 -7.54
CA SER A 173 15.62 -10.63 -7.42
C SER A 173 16.00 -9.19 -7.77
N LYS A 174 15.06 -8.39 -8.27
CA LYS A 174 15.27 -7.01 -8.72
C LYS A 174 14.78 -5.98 -7.72
N LEU A 175 14.16 -6.42 -6.63
CA LEU A 175 13.66 -5.55 -5.58
C LEU A 175 14.79 -5.28 -4.60
N THR A 176 15.15 -4.01 -4.46
CA THR A 176 16.19 -3.59 -3.51
C THR A 176 15.57 -3.19 -2.17
N PRO A 177 16.34 -3.25 -1.07
CA PRO A 177 15.86 -2.76 0.24
C PRO A 177 15.41 -1.29 0.23
N SER A 178 16.02 -0.43 -0.58
CA SER A 178 15.62 0.99 -0.69
C SER A 178 14.28 1.15 -1.39
N MET A 179 14.03 0.42 -2.48
CA MET A 179 12.74 0.42 -3.18
C MET A 179 11.61 -0.05 -2.26
N LEU A 180 11.88 -1.09 -1.47
CA LEU A 180 10.92 -1.61 -0.52
C LEU A 180 10.64 -0.64 0.63
N ARG A 181 11.68 -0.01 1.19
CA ARG A 181 11.56 1.03 2.22
C ARG A 181 10.66 2.15 1.76
N LEU A 182 10.86 2.62 0.54
CA LEU A 182 10.09 3.67 -0.08
C LEU A 182 8.59 3.33 -0.20
N ALA A 183 8.26 2.10 -0.65
CA ALA A 183 6.87 1.64 -0.72
C ALA A 183 6.22 1.54 0.67
N ILE A 184 6.97 1.13 1.70
CA ILE A 184 6.45 1.06 3.06
C ILE A 184 6.15 2.45 3.62
N GLU A 185 7.10 3.39 3.52
CA GLU A 185 6.96 4.74 4.07
C GLU A 185 5.77 5.48 3.43
N GLY A 186 5.43 5.19 2.17
CA GLY A 186 4.26 5.76 1.49
C GLY A 186 2.92 5.05 1.78
N LEU A 187 2.91 3.77 2.16
CA LEU A 187 1.69 2.95 2.32
C LEU A 187 1.24 2.75 3.78
N GLN A 188 2.03 3.19 4.77
CA GLN A 188 1.66 2.97 6.17
C GLN A 188 0.47 3.84 6.61
N HIS A 189 -0.67 3.15 6.73
CA HIS A 189 -1.78 3.42 7.63
C HIS A 189 -2.33 2.09 8.12
N SER A 190 -2.27 1.84 9.41
CA SER A 190 -3.26 0.93 10.01
C SER A 190 -3.34 1.17 11.52
N GLY A 191 -4.31 2.00 11.92
CA GLY A 191 -4.98 1.75 13.19
C GLY A 191 -5.70 0.40 13.08
N HIS A 192 -5.33 -0.55 13.95
CA HIS A 192 -5.96 -1.85 14.19
C HIS A 192 -6.62 -2.54 12.97
N MET A 193 -5.82 -3.27 12.20
CA MET A 193 -6.31 -4.21 11.19
C MET A 193 -7.01 -5.40 11.87
N THR A 194 -8.35 -5.43 11.83
CA THR A 194 -9.13 -6.62 12.21
C THR A 194 -9.01 -7.66 11.09
N ARG A 195 -8.69 -8.91 11.44
CA ARG A 195 -8.72 -10.04 10.50
C ARG A 195 -10.18 -10.23 10.05
N ASP A 196 -10.47 -10.14 8.75
CA ASP A 196 -11.77 -10.55 8.18
C ASP A 196 -11.70 -12.02 7.74
N PRO A 197 -12.34 -12.95 8.45
CA PRO A 197 -12.30 -14.39 8.13
C PRO A 197 -13.17 -14.79 6.92
N TYR A 198 -13.94 -13.90 6.30
CA TYR A 198 -14.88 -14.28 5.24
C TYR A 198 -14.35 -14.14 3.80
N LEU A 199 -13.25 -13.42 3.57
CA LEU A 199 -12.69 -13.21 2.23
C LEU A 199 -11.82 -14.38 1.71
N ASP A 200 -11.50 -15.37 2.55
CA ASP A 200 -10.68 -16.53 2.18
C ASP A 200 -11.48 -17.67 1.51
N LEU A 201 -12.82 -17.65 1.59
CA LEU A 201 -13.64 -18.82 1.28
C LEU A 201 -14.41 -18.77 -0.05
N ARG A 202 -14.36 -17.67 -0.83
CA ARG A 202 -15.24 -17.55 -2.01
C ARG A 202 -14.69 -16.87 -3.27
N TRP A 203 -13.38 -16.67 -3.40
CA TRP A 203 -12.81 -16.31 -4.70
C TRP A 203 -12.43 -17.58 -5.49
N ARG A 204 -13.40 -18.13 -6.24
CA ARG A 204 -13.10 -19.06 -7.33
C ARG A 204 -12.94 -18.25 -8.61
N PRO A 205 -11.75 -18.19 -9.24
CA PRO A 205 -11.64 -17.57 -10.54
C PRO A 205 -12.51 -18.35 -11.53
N GLN A 206 -13.49 -17.67 -12.15
CA GLN A 206 -14.13 -18.20 -13.35
C GLN A 206 -13.02 -18.42 -14.38
N ARG A 207 -12.74 -19.69 -14.67
CA ARG A 207 -11.80 -20.12 -15.71
C ARG A 207 -12.24 -19.52 -17.04
N CYS A 208 -11.50 -18.56 -17.55
CA CYS A 208 -11.58 -18.17 -18.96
C CYS A 208 -10.92 -19.29 -19.77
N SER A 209 -11.74 -20.12 -20.42
CA SER A 209 -11.33 -21.32 -21.14
C SER A 209 -10.80 -20.99 -22.54
N ARG A 210 -9.52 -20.57 -22.64
CA ARG A 210 -8.87 -20.54 -23.96
C ARG A 210 -7.34 -20.53 -23.96
N THR A 211 -6.71 -21.52 -23.32
CA THR A 211 -5.35 -21.97 -23.70
C THR A 211 -5.01 -23.30 -23.01
N GLN A 212 -5.56 -24.40 -23.53
CA GLN A 212 -4.99 -25.73 -23.35
C GLN A 212 -4.95 -26.40 -24.73
N ARG A 213 -3.80 -26.31 -25.37
CA ARG A 213 -3.29 -27.31 -26.31
C ARG A 213 -1.80 -27.06 -26.48
N LEU A 214 -1.05 -28.15 -26.53
CA LEU A 214 0.42 -28.25 -26.66
C LEU A 214 1.20 -28.27 -25.33
N VAL A 215 1.01 -29.33 -24.54
CA VAL A 215 2.16 -30.06 -23.99
C VAL A 215 1.80 -31.55 -24.04
N GLY A 216 2.38 -32.26 -24.99
CA GLY A 216 2.27 -33.70 -25.13
C GLY A 216 3.47 -34.20 -25.93
N GLY A 217 4.34 -34.94 -25.26
CA GLY A 217 5.46 -35.65 -25.88
C GLY A 217 6.83 -35.09 -25.52
N LEU A 218 7.48 -35.69 -24.52
CA LEU A 218 8.68 -36.52 -24.70
C LEU A 218 9.31 -36.81 -23.33
N THR A 219 9.20 -38.07 -22.92
CA THR A 219 9.97 -38.70 -21.85
C THR A 219 11.17 -39.46 -22.44
N ASP A 220 12.08 -39.85 -21.56
CA ASP A 220 13.30 -40.68 -21.74
C ASP A 220 14.57 -39.92 -22.19
N SER A 221 15.77 -40.14 -21.64
CA SER A 221 16.26 -41.18 -20.72
C SER A 221 17.60 -40.78 -20.07
N SER A 222 17.86 -41.40 -18.91
CA SER A 222 19.06 -41.65 -18.09
C SER A 222 20.50 -41.21 -18.46
N ALA A 223 21.25 -40.79 -17.41
CA ALA A 223 22.53 -41.35 -16.89
C ALA A 223 23.76 -40.41 -16.78
N GLY A 224 24.46 -40.43 -15.63
CA GLY A 224 25.92 -40.14 -15.56
C GLY A 224 26.50 -39.21 -14.47
N ALA A 225 26.49 -39.67 -13.21
CA ALA A 225 27.43 -39.50 -12.07
C ALA A 225 28.64 -38.51 -12.01
N ARG A 226 28.81 -37.93 -10.79
CA ARG A 226 30.03 -37.48 -10.02
C ARG A 226 30.75 -36.20 -10.51
N GLN A 227 31.29 -35.29 -9.68
CA GLN A 227 31.86 -35.37 -8.32
C GLN A 227 31.88 -33.97 -7.64
N MET A 228 32.13 -33.98 -6.32
CA MET A 228 32.14 -32.89 -5.33
C MET A 228 33.06 -31.69 -5.62
N GLY A 229 32.59 -30.51 -5.20
CA GLY A 229 33.42 -29.34 -4.91
C GLY A 229 32.56 -28.17 -4.40
N SER A 230 32.53 -27.94 -3.09
CA SER A 230 31.95 -26.74 -2.48
C SER A 230 32.67 -26.42 -1.16
N PRO A 231 32.70 -25.17 -0.66
CA PRO A 231 32.27 -23.91 -1.26
C PRO A 231 33.28 -22.74 -1.08
N LEU A 232 33.50 -21.96 -2.13
CA LEU A 232 33.86 -20.54 -1.96
C LEU A 232 32.56 -19.74 -1.96
N LEU A 233 32.24 -19.14 -0.82
CA LEU A 233 31.06 -18.32 -0.53
C LEU A 233 30.90 -17.19 -1.54
N ARG A 234 30.24 -17.46 -2.67
CA ARG A 234 29.45 -16.46 -3.38
C ARG A 234 28.19 -16.24 -2.56
N PHE A 235 28.02 -15.03 -2.05
CA PHE A 235 26.81 -14.61 -1.35
C PHE A 235 25.58 -15.03 -2.17
N SER A 236 24.81 -15.97 -1.61
CA SER A 236 23.71 -16.61 -2.31
C SER A 236 22.55 -15.63 -2.49
N PRO A 237 21.78 -15.72 -3.61
CA PRO A 237 20.49 -15.05 -3.81
C PRO A 237 19.50 -15.17 -2.64
N PHE A 238 19.75 -16.08 -1.68
CA PHE A 238 19.10 -16.15 -0.37
C PHE A 238 19.10 -14.83 0.41
N VAL A 239 20.14 -14.01 0.33
CA VAL A 239 20.25 -12.75 1.13
C VAL A 239 19.38 -11.63 0.57
N CYS A 240 19.24 -11.51 -0.76
CA CYS A 240 18.30 -10.58 -1.41
C CYS A 240 16.83 -11.00 -1.21
N PHE A 241 16.59 -12.30 -1.06
CA PHE A 241 15.26 -12.86 -0.86
C PHE A 241 14.78 -12.71 0.60
N LEU A 242 15.71 -12.85 1.55
CA LEU A 242 15.50 -12.58 2.99
C LEU A 242 15.12 -11.11 3.26
N THR A 243 15.65 -10.16 2.48
CA THR A 243 15.31 -8.73 2.58
C THR A 243 13.92 -8.42 2.04
N PHE A 244 13.45 -9.15 1.03
CA PHE A 244 12.09 -9.01 0.48
C PHE A 244 11.00 -9.48 1.46
N LEU A 245 11.29 -10.53 2.23
CA LEU A 245 10.31 -11.16 3.12
C LEU A 245 10.19 -10.53 4.50
N PHE A 246 11.27 -9.94 4.99
CA PHE A 246 11.20 -9.09 6.18
C PHE A 246 10.25 -7.89 5.97
N PHE A 247 10.08 -7.48 4.71
CA PHE A 247 9.43 -6.23 4.32
C PHE A 247 7.89 -6.34 4.18
N SER A 248 7.35 -7.41 3.58
CA SER A 248 5.89 -7.65 3.61
C SER A 248 5.35 -7.83 5.04
N PHE A 249 6.20 -8.24 5.98
CA PHE A 249 5.85 -8.36 7.39
C PHE A 249 6.13 -7.11 8.23
N ALA A 250 7.14 -6.31 7.87
CA ALA A 250 7.40 -5.02 8.50
C ALA A 250 6.26 -4.02 8.25
N LEU A 251 5.53 -4.16 7.14
CA LEU A 251 4.24 -3.50 6.91
C LEU A 251 3.23 -3.72 8.04
N LYS A 252 3.34 -4.84 8.78
CA LYS A 252 2.46 -5.18 9.92
C LYS A 252 2.99 -4.69 11.27
N ARG A 253 4.22 -4.14 11.35
CA ARG A 253 4.93 -4.07 12.64
C ARG A 253 5.74 -2.80 12.96
N SER A 254 5.75 -1.76 12.13
CA SER A 254 6.53 -0.58 12.51
C SER A 254 5.74 0.35 13.45
N GLU A 255 5.98 0.23 14.75
CA GLU A 255 5.63 1.25 15.76
C GLU A 255 6.54 2.50 15.66
N ARG A 256 7.38 2.67 14.62
CA ARG A 256 8.39 3.74 14.52
C ARG A 256 8.69 4.24 13.10
N LEU A 257 7.72 4.19 12.19
CA LEU A 257 7.86 4.88 10.91
C LEU A 257 6.72 5.91 10.79
N PRO A 258 7.00 7.12 10.29
CA PRO A 258 6.00 8.17 10.20
C PRO A 258 4.92 7.80 9.17
N ASP A 259 3.65 7.98 9.54
CA ASP A 259 2.54 7.90 8.61
C ASP A 259 2.62 9.14 7.69
N SER A 260 2.57 8.98 6.37
CA SER A 260 2.92 10.08 5.45
C SER A 260 1.80 10.50 4.49
N PHE A 261 0.64 9.83 4.51
CA PHE A 261 -0.48 10.11 3.60
C PHE A 261 -1.78 10.32 4.41
N PRO A 262 -2.88 10.92 3.95
CA PRO A 262 -4.13 10.99 4.72
C PRO A 262 -5.19 9.92 4.38
N ALA A 263 -4.82 8.80 3.74
CA ALA A 263 -5.79 7.72 3.45
C ALA A 263 -6.12 6.84 4.67
N ARG A 264 -7.28 6.18 4.63
CA ARG A 264 -7.64 5.16 5.62
C ARG A 264 -7.66 3.80 4.94
N PHE A 265 -6.72 2.91 5.28
CA PHE A 265 -6.73 1.54 4.77
C PHE A 265 -7.45 0.63 5.76
N GLY A 266 -8.54 0.03 5.30
CA GLY A 266 -9.29 -0.96 6.08
C GLY A 266 -8.67 -2.36 6.07
N GLY A 267 -7.69 -2.60 5.18
CA GLY A 267 -7.02 -3.89 5.06
C GLY A 267 -6.08 -3.96 3.85
N ILE A 268 -5.03 -4.78 3.99
CA ILE A 268 -4.15 -5.19 2.89
C ILE A 268 -4.22 -6.72 2.80
N HIS A 269 -4.63 -7.23 1.66
CA HIS A 269 -4.82 -8.65 1.40
C HIS A 269 -3.80 -9.14 0.38
N PHE A 270 -3.10 -10.22 0.71
CA PHE A 270 -2.10 -10.84 -0.16
C PHE A 270 -2.65 -12.18 -0.64
N VAL A 271 -2.86 -12.34 -1.94
CA VAL A 271 -3.41 -13.58 -2.54
C VAL A 271 -2.37 -14.28 -3.42
N ASN A 272 -2.49 -15.60 -3.55
CA ASN A 272 -1.63 -16.44 -4.39
C ASN A 272 -0.12 -16.30 -4.13
N GLN A 273 0.26 -16.13 -2.86
CA GLN A 273 1.66 -16.00 -2.46
C GLN A 273 2.46 -17.25 -2.87
N PRO A 274 3.62 -17.11 -3.53
CA PRO A 274 4.42 -18.24 -3.95
C PRO A 274 4.90 -19.08 -2.75
N TRP A 275 5.05 -20.39 -2.92
CA TRP A 275 5.46 -21.33 -1.86
C TRP A 275 6.76 -20.91 -1.14
N TYR A 276 7.66 -20.24 -1.86
CA TYR A 276 8.94 -19.79 -1.34
C TYR A 276 8.81 -18.65 -0.32
N ILE A 277 7.68 -17.91 -0.34
CA ILE A 277 7.35 -16.90 0.68
C ILE A 277 7.03 -17.61 2.01
N HIS A 278 6.26 -18.70 1.95
CA HIS A 278 5.94 -19.52 3.11
C HIS A 278 7.17 -20.30 3.65
N ALA A 279 7.99 -20.86 2.76
CA ALA A 279 9.23 -21.53 3.14
C ALA A 279 10.17 -20.58 3.88
N LEU A 280 10.32 -19.35 3.37
CA LEU A 280 11.16 -18.36 4.02
C LEU A 280 10.56 -17.89 5.36
N TYR A 281 9.24 -17.74 5.49
CA TYR A 281 8.60 -17.47 6.79
C TYR A 281 8.98 -18.53 7.83
N THR A 282 8.93 -19.81 7.44
CA THR A 282 9.26 -20.93 8.32
C THR A 282 10.73 -20.87 8.80
N VAL A 283 11.64 -20.45 7.93
CA VAL A 283 13.07 -20.28 8.24
C VAL A 283 13.33 -19.08 9.16
N ILE A 284 12.62 -17.96 8.96
CA ILE A 284 12.83 -16.75 9.77
C ILE A 284 12.04 -16.76 11.09
N ARG A 285 10.97 -17.57 11.19
CA ARG A 285 10.08 -17.66 12.36
C ARG A 285 10.80 -17.84 13.71
N PRO A 286 11.88 -18.62 13.84
CA PRO A 286 12.65 -18.75 15.08
C PRO A 286 13.33 -17.44 15.51
N PHE A 287 13.71 -16.60 14.55
CA PHE A 287 14.41 -15.32 14.76
C PHE A 287 13.44 -14.15 15.00
N LEU A 288 12.15 -14.36 14.76
CA LEU A 288 11.12 -13.38 15.09
C LEU A 288 10.86 -13.38 16.61
N LYS A 289 10.95 -12.21 17.24
CA LYS A 289 10.55 -11.95 18.64
C LYS A 289 9.14 -12.51 18.91
N ASP A 290 8.79 -12.95 20.12
CA ASP A 290 7.50 -13.63 20.35
C ASP A 290 6.26 -12.77 20.05
N LYS A 291 6.36 -11.45 20.26
CA LYS A 291 5.32 -10.48 19.84
C LYS A 291 5.15 -10.45 18.29
N THR A 292 6.21 -10.75 17.54
CA THR A 292 6.27 -11.23 16.12
C THR A 292 5.28 -12.29 15.73
N ARG A 293 5.48 -13.41 16.43
CA ARG A 293 5.08 -14.75 16.07
C ARG A 293 3.58 -14.98 16.25
N LYS A 294 2.97 -14.29 17.23
CA LYS A 294 1.54 -14.43 17.58
C LYS A 294 0.57 -13.66 16.67
N ARG A 295 1.05 -12.70 15.88
CA ARG A 295 0.21 -11.76 15.11
C ARG A 295 0.23 -12.02 13.61
N VAL A 296 0.93 -13.06 13.20
CA VAL A 296 1.16 -13.44 11.83
C VAL A 296 0.30 -14.64 11.56
#